data_AF-A0A0F4YVI8-F1
#
_entry.id   AF-A0A0F4YVI8-F1
#
_cell.length_a   1.000
_cell.length_b   1.000
_cell.length_c   1.000
_cell.angle_alpha   90.00
_cell.angle_beta   90.00
_cell.angle_gamma   90.00
#
_symmetry.space_group_name_H-M   'P 1'
#
loop_
_entity.id
_entity.type
_entity.pdbx_description
1 polymer ?
#
loop_
_entity_poly.entity_id
_entity_poly.type
_entity_poly.pdbx_seq_one_letter_code
_entity_poly.pdbx_strand_id
1 'polypeptide(L)'
;MARKIHELSRSTASSIAELPDRGMRRLARLVWTMAAVFRSSLNLRPVARLHAARSFSTAPLRRPEQPYFPNEPQAPIVKTAIPGPKNKAAAAELDEVFDIRSLNLLTDYSKSVGNYIADLDGNVLLDVYAQIASIPVGYNNPRLAEAATTPEMVRALINRPASGNFPSAEWSHILRTGLLKAAPKGLNQV
;
A
#
# COMPACT_ATOMS: atom_id res chain seq x y z
N MET A 1 -24.81 13.93 -18.50
CA MET A 1 -26.07 13.16 -18.38
C MET A 1 -27.32 13.97 -18.78
N ALA A 2 -27.46 15.25 -18.39
CA ALA A 2 -28.61 16.09 -18.74
C ALA A 2 -28.81 16.40 -20.24
N ARG A 3 -27.74 16.54 -21.04
CA ARG A 3 -27.87 16.79 -22.50
C ARG A 3 -28.49 15.61 -23.26
N LYS A 4 -28.20 14.37 -22.83
CA LYS A 4 -28.71 13.14 -23.48
C LYS A 4 -30.21 12.93 -23.24
N ILE A 5 -30.73 13.41 -22.10
CA ILE A 5 -32.17 13.38 -21.78
C ILE A 5 -32.94 14.42 -22.62
N HIS A 6 -32.34 15.59 -22.88
CA HIS A 6 -32.98 16.64 -23.67
C HIS A 6 -33.05 16.29 -25.17
N GLU A 7 -32.09 15.52 -25.70
CA GLU A 7 -32.12 14.97 -27.07
C GLU A 7 -33.15 13.85 -27.23
N LEU A 8 -33.27 12.94 -26.25
CA LEU A 8 -34.29 11.88 -26.25
C LEU A 8 -35.73 12.45 -26.23
N SER A 9 -35.95 13.58 -25.55
CA SER A 9 -37.23 14.28 -25.51
C SER A 9 -37.61 14.93 -26.85
N ARG A 10 -36.63 15.40 -27.65
CA ARG A 10 -36.89 16.00 -28.96
C ARG A 10 -37.13 14.96 -30.06
N SER A 11 -36.41 13.83 -30.00
CA SER A 11 -36.58 12.71 -30.94
C SER A 11 -37.97 12.07 -30.84
N THR A 12 -38.49 11.92 -29.62
CA THR A 12 -39.81 11.30 -29.38
C THR A 12 -40.99 12.22 -29.68
N ALA A 13 -40.83 13.55 -29.56
CA ALA A 13 -41.86 14.51 -29.95
C ALA A 13 -42.11 14.53 -31.46
N SER A 14 -41.09 14.27 -32.27
CA SER A 14 -41.22 14.19 -33.74
C SER A 14 -42.02 12.96 -34.19
N SER A 15 -41.95 11.85 -33.44
CA SER A 15 -42.62 10.58 -33.78
C SER A 15 -44.14 10.59 -33.59
N ILE A 16 -44.68 11.41 -32.67
CA ILE A 16 -46.14 11.54 -32.44
C ILE A 16 -46.84 12.30 -33.59
N ALA A 17 -46.09 13.09 -34.37
CA ALA A 17 -46.61 13.85 -35.50
C ALA A 17 -46.92 12.96 -36.73
N GLU A 18 -46.34 11.77 -36.83
CA GLU A 18 -46.41 10.89 -38.01
C GLU A 18 -47.47 9.78 -37.92
N LEU A 19 -48.26 9.71 -36.84
CA LEU A 19 -49.29 8.68 -36.69
C LEU A 19 -50.50 8.92 -37.60
N PRO A 20 -50.88 7.97 -38.48
CA PRO A 20 -51.81 8.22 -39.59
C PRO A 20 -53.27 8.45 -39.16
N ASP A 21 -53.65 8.13 -37.92
CA ASP A 21 -55.03 8.21 -37.45
C ASP A 21 -55.26 9.26 -36.34
N ARG A 22 -56.37 9.98 -36.46
CA ARG A 22 -56.80 11.06 -35.56
C ARG A 22 -57.29 10.51 -34.21
N GLY A 23 -57.74 9.25 -34.14
CA GLY A 23 -58.16 8.55 -32.92
C GLY A 23 -56.99 8.22 -31.98
N MET A 24 -55.89 7.68 -32.52
CA MET A 24 -54.70 7.32 -31.74
C MET A 24 -53.99 8.54 -31.13
N ARG A 25 -54.07 9.71 -31.78
CA ARG A 25 -53.51 10.97 -31.25
C ARG A 25 -54.28 11.51 -30.04
N ARG A 26 -55.58 11.20 -29.89
CA ARG A 26 -56.38 11.60 -28.73
C ARG A 26 -56.11 10.72 -27.51
N LEU A 27 -55.92 9.41 -27.70
CA LEU A 27 -55.55 8.48 -26.63
C LEU A 27 -54.15 8.79 -26.06
N ALA A 28 -53.17 9.08 -26.91
CA ALA A 28 -51.82 9.45 -26.45
C ALA A 28 -51.79 10.76 -25.63
N ARG A 29 -52.66 11.74 -25.94
CA ARG A 29 -52.80 12.98 -25.14
C ARG A 29 -53.53 12.77 -23.82
N LEU A 30 -54.48 11.84 -23.77
CA LEU A 30 -55.25 11.53 -22.56
C LEU A 30 -54.41 10.81 -21.51
N VAL A 31 -53.52 9.90 -21.94
CA VAL A 31 -52.56 9.21 -21.05
C VAL A 31 -51.55 10.21 -20.44
N TRP A 32 -51.19 11.27 -21.17
CA TRP A 32 -50.29 12.31 -20.65
C TRP A 32 -50.96 13.24 -19.63
N THR A 33 -52.28 13.45 -19.71
CA THR A 33 -52.99 14.34 -18.77
C THR A 33 -53.22 13.75 -17.39
N MET A 34 -53.10 12.42 -17.22
CA MET A 34 -53.23 11.76 -15.91
C MET A 34 -51.92 11.63 -15.12
N ALA A 35 -50.77 11.94 -15.72
CA ALA A 35 -49.47 11.90 -15.04
C ALA A 35 -49.11 13.20 -14.26
N ALA A 36 -50.01 14.19 -14.22
CA ALA A 36 -49.71 15.54 -13.74
C ALA A 36 -50.38 15.95 -12.41
N VAL A 37 -50.95 15.02 -11.62
CA VAL A 37 -51.74 15.38 -10.40
C VAL A 37 -51.10 14.96 -9.06
N PHE A 38 -49.90 14.39 -9.02
CA PHE A 38 -49.19 14.17 -7.75
C PHE A 38 -47.93 15.03 -7.63
N ARG A 39 -48.11 16.35 -7.48
CA ARG A 39 -47.10 17.20 -6.82
C ARG A 39 -47.49 17.37 -5.36
N SER A 40 -47.13 16.39 -4.56
CA SER A 40 -47.12 16.52 -3.10
C SER A 40 -46.08 17.58 -2.72
N SER A 41 -46.52 18.76 -2.29
CA SER A 41 -45.66 19.77 -1.67
C SER A 41 -45.31 19.32 -0.25
N LEU A 42 -44.27 18.48 -0.13
CA LEU A 42 -43.62 18.23 1.15
C LEU A 42 -42.75 19.44 1.47
N ASN A 43 -43.23 20.28 2.39
CA ASN A 43 -42.42 21.32 3.03
C ASN A 43 -41.33 20.64 3.86
N LEU A 44 -40.18 20.35 3.23
CA LEU A 44 -38.98 19.88 3.92
C LEU A 44 -38.43 21.04 4.75
N ARG A 45 -38.59 20.95 6.07
CA ARG A 45 -37.88 21.83 7.01
C ARG A 45 -36.38 21.58 6.88
N PRO A 46 -35.53 22.61 6.85
CA PRO A 46 -34.09 22.41 6.87
C PRO A 46 -33.71 21.85 8.25
N VAL A 47 -33.38 20.56 8.30
CA VAL A 47 -32.69 20.01 9.47
C VAL A 47 -31.27 20.53 9.40
N ALA A 48 -30.90 21.39 10.35
CA ALA A 48 -29.52 21.81 10.51
C ALA A 48 -28.66 20.55 10.69
N ARG A 49 -27.82 20.23 9.70
CA ARG A 49 -26.78 19.22 9.86
C ARG A 49 -25.79 19.80 10.87
N LEU A 50 -25.92 19.40 12.12
CA LEU A 50 -24.84 19.55 13.09
C LEU A 50 -23.65 18.78 12.51
N HIS A 51 -22.59 19.51 12.15
CA HIS A 51 -21.31 18.90 11.89
C HIS A 51 -20.89 18.24 13.20
N ALA A 52 -21.01 16.92 13.29
CA ALA A 52 -20.35 16.16 14.33
C ALA A 52 -18.86 16.40 14.14
N ALA A 53 -18.29 17.32 14.92
CA ALA A 53 -16.85 17.47 15.02
C ALA A 53 -16.32 16.10 15.45
N ARG A 54 -15.57 15.45 14.57
CA ARG A 54 -14.81 14.27 14.96
C ARG A 54 -13.79 14.75 15.97
N SER A 55 -14.07 14.58 17.26
CA SER A 55 -13.05 14.72 18.29
C SER A 55 -11.98 13.68 17.98
N PHE A 56 -10.79 14.13 17.57
CA PHE A 56 -9.63 13.26 17.57
C PHE A 56 -9.44 12.81 19.01
N SER A 57 -9.62 11.51 19.26
CA SER A 57 -9.28 10.90 20.54
C SER A 57 -7.81 11.25 20.80
N THR A 58 -7.54 12.07 21.81
CA THR A 58 -6.19 12.18 22.35
C THR A 58 -5.82 10.80 22.84
N ALA A 59 -4.94 10.11 22.10
CA ALA A 59 -4.40 8.85 22.57
C ALA A 59 -3.84 9.05 23.99
N PRO A 60 -4.02 8.08 24.91
CA PRO A 60 -3.42 8.16 26.23
C PRO A 60 -1.91 8.41 26.07
N LEU A 61 -1.32 9.17 27.02
CA LEU A 61 0.12 9.41 27.11
C LEU A 61 0.87 8.10 26.82
N ARG A 62 1.46 8.04 25.62
CA ARG A 62 2.13 6.86 25.10
C ARG A 62 3.26 6.55 26.06
N ARG A 63 3.26 5.34 26.64
CA ARG A 63 4.40 4.81 27.42
C ARG A 63 5.67 5.09 26.60
N PRO A 64 6.77 5.60 27.19
CA PRO A 64 8.01 5.78 26.44
C PRO A 64 8.34 4.45 25.77
N GLU A 65 8.32 4.47 24.45
CA GLU A 65 8.50 3.29 23.63
C GLU A 65 9.94 2.83 23.83
N GLN A 66 10.10 1.66 24.44
CA GLN A 66 11.42 1.10 24.65
C GLN A 66 11.96 0.67 23.28
N PRO A 67 13.25 0.94 22.99
CA PRO A 67 13.88 0.44 21.78
C PRO A 67 13.67 -1.07 21.67
N TYR A 68 13.30 -1.57 20.48
CA TYR A 68 13.07 -3.00 20.31
C TYR A 68 14.40 -3.76 20.40
N PHE A 69 15.49 -3.17 19.90
CA PHE A 69 16.84 -3.67 20.09
C PHE A 69 17.59 -2.85 21.15
N PRO A 70 18.35 -3.47 22.08
CA PRO A 70 19.06 -2.75 23.14
C PRO A 70 20.08 -1.71 22.64
N ASN A 71 20.63 -1.92 21.44
CA ASN A 71 21.65 -1.08 20.80
C ASN A 71 21.07 -0.13 19.74
N GLU A 72 19.75 -0.03 19.62
CA GLU A 72 19.11 0.87 18.67
C GLU A 72 19.19 2.34 19.16
N PRO A 73 19.55 3.29 18.29
CA PRO A 73 19.58 4.71 18.63
C PRO A 73 18.21 5.24 19.08
N GLN A 74 18.20 6.18 20.03
CA GLN A 74 16.97 6.84 20.46
C GLN A 74 16.47 7.88 19.44
N ALA A 75 17.36 8.42 18.61
CA ALA A 75 17.04 9.42 17.59
C ALA A 75 18.07 9.37 16.44
N PRO A 76 17.75 9.95 15.28
CA PRO A 76 18.70 10.08 14.17
C PRO A 76 19.94 10.89 14.57
N ILE A 77 21.09 10.53 13.99
CA ILE A 77 22.38 11.19 14.21
C ILE A 77 22.88 11.66 12.85
N VAL A 78 22.99 12.97 12.65
CA VAL A 78 23.51 13.57 11.40
C VAL A 78 24.80 14.31 11.70
N LYS A 79 25.90 13.84 11.13
CA LYS A 79 27.27 14.37 11.27
C LYS A 79 27.71 15.19 10.06
N THR A 80 27.18 14.89 8.87
CA THR A 80 27.56 15.54 7.61
C THR A 80 26.33 15.85 6.76
N ALA A 81 26.50 16.61 5.68
CA ALA A 81 25.46 16.68 4.65
C ALA A 81 25.19 15.30 4.06
N ILE A 82 23.97 15.05 3.60
CA ILE A 82 23.55 13.76 3.02
C ILE A 82 23.25 13.99 1.53
N PRO A 83 23.96 13.35 0.59
CA PRO A 83 25.11 12.48 0.78
C PRO A 83 26.38 13.25 1.21
N GLY A 84 27.19 12.62 2.06
CA GLY A 84 28.43 13.20 2.58
C GLY A 84 29.63 12.98 1.64
N PRO A 85 30.81 13.52 1.98
CA PRO A 85 31.99 13.45 1.12
C PRO A 85 32.45 12.00 0.85
N LYS A 86 32.41 11.10 1.85
CA LYS A 86 32.78 9.70 1.64
C LYS A 86 31.75 8.98 0.77
N ASN A 87 30.47 9.27 0.98
CA ASN A 87 29.42 8.70 0.17
C ASN A 87 29.52 9.13 -1.30
N LYS A 88 29.78 10.42 -1.56
CA LYS A 88 29.97 10.95 -2.92
C LYS A 88 31.17 10.34 -3.62
N ALA A 89 32.29 10.18 -2.91
CA ALA A 89 33.47 9.51 -3.45
C ALA A 89 33.17 8.05 -3.82
N ALA A 90 32.51 7.30 -2.93
CA ALA A 90 32.11 5.92 -3.20
C ALA A 90 31.05 5.80 -4.31
N ALA A 91 30.16 6.78 -4.44
CA ALA A 91 29.20 6.85 -5.54
C ALA A 91 29.89 7.07 -6.89
N ALA A 92 30.92 7.92 -6.94
CA ALA A 92 31.72 8.12 -8.14
C ALA A 92 32.47 6.85 -8.55
N GLU A 93 33.05 6.13 -7.58
CA GLU A 93 33.69 4.82 -7.83
C GLU A 93 32.67 3.78 -8.34
N LEU A 94 31.46 3.76 -7.76
CA LEU A 94 30.40 2.86 -8.21
C LEU A 94 29.91 3.18 -9.63
N ASP A 95 29.85 4.47 -10.00
CA ASP A 95 29.42 4.94 -11.33
C ASP A 95 30.31 4.42 -12.47
N GLU A 96 31.57 4.06 -12.17
CA GLU A 96 32.48 3.47 -13.17
C GLU A 96 31.98 2.11 -13.66
N VAL A 97 31.21 1.38 -12.86
CA VAL A 97 30.81 0.00 -13.12
C VAL A 97 29.30 -0.25 -13.01
N PHE A 98 28.52 0.73 -12.53
CA PHE A 98 27.10 0.58 -12.23
C PHE A 98 26.33 1.88 -12.47
N ASP A 99 25.13 1.79 -13.03
CA ASP A 99 24.26 2.97 -13.24
C ASP A 99 23.68 3.48 -11.92
N ILE A 100 24.14 4.63 -11.45
CA ILE A 100 23.73 5.22 -10.17
C ILE A 100 22.61 6.26 -10.29
N ARG A 101 21.92 6.40 -11.43
CA ARG A 101 20.89 7.45 -11.60
C ARG A 101 19.73 7.39 -10.59
N SER A 102 19.48 6.22 -10.00
CA SER A 102 18.48 6.01 -8.96
C SER A 102 19.06 5.91 -7.54
N LEU A 103 20.37 6.10 -7.38
CA LEU A 103 21.05 5.98 -6.10
C LEU A 103 20.68 7.16 -5.20
N ASN A 104 20.16 6.86 -4.00
CA ASN A 104 19.97 7.88 -2.96
C ASN A 104 21.25 8.09 -2.14
N LEU A 105 21.87 6.99 -1.73
CA LEU A 105 22.98 6.95 -0.77
C LEU A 105 23.60 5.55 -0.76
N LEU A 106 24.92 5.44 -0.60
CA LEU A 106 25.54 4.16 -0.21
C LEU A 106 25.41 3.92 1.30
N THR A 107 24.98 2.73 1.66
CA THR A 107 24.65 2.36 3.05
C THR A 107 25.76 1.54 3.69
N ASP A 108 26.12 1.86 4.94
CA ASP A 108 26.91 1.00 5.81
C ASP A 108 25.97 0.06 6.59
N TYR A 109 25.66 -1.10 5.99
CA TYR A 109 24.80 -2.09 6.63
C TYR A 109 25.40 -2.65 7.92
N SER A 110 26.72 -2.66 8.08
CA SER A 110 27.37 -3.18 9.29
C SER A 110 27.10 -2.33 10.53
N LYS A 111 26.80 -1.03 10.34
CA LYS A 111 26.48 -0.08 11.41
C LYS A 111 24.98 0.24 11.53
N SER A 112 24.18 -0.29 10.61
CA SER A 112 22.72 -0.14 10.66
C SER A 112 22.13 -1.01 11.78
N VAL A 113 21.05 -0.60 12.41
CA VAL A 113 20.44 -1.35 13.53
C VAL A 113 18.98 -1.01 13.67
N GLY A 114 18.13 -2.04 13.79
CA GLY A 114 16.70 -1.84 13.97
C GLY A 114 16.09 -1.01 12.85
N ASN A 115 15.47 0.11 13.19
CA ASN A 115 14.87 1.03 12.23
C ASN A 115 15.84 2.08 11.69
N TYR A 116 17.13 1.98 12.01
CA TYR A 116 18.12 2.98 11.64
C TYR A 116 19.11 2.47 10.59
N ILE A 117 19.21 3.23 9.50
CA ILE A 117 20.15 2.98 8.40
C ILE A 117 21.36 3.91 8.54
N ALA A 118 22.56 3.34 8.50
CA ALA A 118 23.80 4.09 8.61
C ALA A 118 24.40 4.35 7.23
N ASP A 119 25.01 5.51 7.03
CA ASP A 119 25.76 5.83 5.81
C ASP A 119 27.29 5.76 6.03
N LEU A 120 28.03 5.94 4.93
CA LEU A 120 29.50 5.90 4.96
C LEU A 120 30.16 7.08 5.70
N ASP A 121 29.41 8.16 5.93
CA ASP A 121 29.89 9.38 6.60
C ASP A 121 29.56 9.38 8.11
N GLY A 122 28.94 8.32 8.60
CA GLY A 122 28.60 8.14 10.01
C GLY A 122 27.30 8.81 10.42
N ASN A 123 26.46 9.20 9.44
CA ASN A 123 25.06 9.51 9.68
C ASN A 123 24.30 8.21 9.99
N VAL A 124 23.33 8.29 10.89
CA VAL A 124 22.43 7.19 11.27
C VAL A 124 21.01 7.74 11.20
N LEU A 125 20.26 7.32 10.19
CA LEU A 125 18.99 7.91 9.81
C LEU A 125 17.85 6.97 10.21
N LEU A 126 16.74 7.53 10.68
CA LEU A 126 15.51 6.75 10.85
C LEU A 126 14.99 6.37 9.45
N ASP A 127 14.96 5.07 9.17
CA ASP A 127 14.51 4.53 7.90
C ASP A 127 13.03 4.18 7.93
N VAL A 128 12.22 5.06 7.34
CA VAL A 128 10.78 4.85 7.12
C VAL A 128 10.47 4.30 5.73
N TYR A 129 11.50 3.94 4.95
CA TYR A 129 11.38 3.36 3.61
C TYR A 129 11.64 1.84 3.62
N ALA A 130 12.49 1.36 4.52
CA ALA A 130 12.78 -0.05 4.79
C ALA A 130 13.11 -0.86 3.52
N GLN A 131 13.92 -0.27 2.64
CA GLN A 131 14.30 -0.85 1.33
C GLN A 131 13.09 -1.22 0.47
N ILE A 132 12.18 -0.27 0.25
CA ILE A 132 10.90 -0.54 -0.45
C ILE A 132 10.09 -1.58 0.33
N ALA A 133 9.93 -1.35 1.63
CA ALA A 133 9.21 -2.23 2.55
C ALA A 133 9.63 -3.71 2.52
N SER A 134 10.91 -4.00 2.20
CA SER A 134 11.44 -5.36 2.08
C SER A 134 12.26 -5.82 3.28
N ILE A 135 12.54 -4.96 4.25
CA ILE A 135 13.18 -5.33 5.54
C ILE A 135 12.09 -5.51 6.59
N PRO A 136 11.70 -6.76 6.94
CA PRO A 136 10.52 -7.01 7.77
C PRO A 136 10.73 -6.82 9.28
N VAL A 137 11.96 -7.03 9.78
CA VAL A 137 12.26 -7.09 11.23
C VAL A 137 13.52 -6.30 11.61
N GLY A 138 13.82 -5.24 10.86
CA GLY A 138 14.92 -4.31 11.12
C GLY A 138 16.31 -4.80 10.69
N TYR A 139 17.25 -3.86 10.63
CA TYR A 139 18.66 -4.10 10.28
C TYR A 139 19.39 -4.84 11.40
N ASN A 140 20.30 -5.75 11.02
CA ASN A 140 21.18 -6.51 11.92
C ASN A 140 20.45 -7.19 13.08
N ASN A 141 19.30 -7.79 12.80
CA ASN A 141 18.51 -8.51 13.79
C ASN A 141 19.31 -9.72 14.36
N PRO A 142 19.55 -9.78 15.69
CA PRO A 142 20.38 -10.82 16.29
C PRO A 142 19.81 -12.23 16.13
N ARG A 143 18.48 -12.39 16.09
CA ARG A 143 17.85 -13.70 15.86
C ARG A 143 18.04 -14.19 14.42
N LEU A 144 18.05 -13.27 13.45
CA LEU A 144 18.35 -13.62 12.07
C LEU A 144 19.83 -13.99 11.90
N ALA A 145 20.74 -13.27 12.58
CA ALA A 145 22.16 -13.62 12.59
C ALA A 145 22.41 -15.00 13.20
N GLU A 146 21.77 -15.31 14.34
CA GLU A 146 21.81 -16.64 14.94
C GLU A 146 21.29 -17.71 13.98
N ALA A 147 20.10 -17.50 13.41
CA ALA A 147 19.51 -18.41 12.42
C ALA A 147 20.43 -18.61 11.21
N ALA A 148 21.12 -17.56 10.76
CA ALA A 148 22.06 -17.59 9.65
C ALA A 148 23.26 -18.52 9.87
N THR A 149 23.65 -18.72 11.14
CA THR A 149 24.78 -19.56 11.54
C THR A 149 24.43 -21.01 11.87
N THR A 150 23.15 -21.38 11.81
CA THR A 150 22.73 -22.77 12.09
C THR A 150 23.23 -23.72 11.00
N PRO A 151 23.56 -24.99 11.32
CA PRO A 151 23.92 -26.00 10.31
C PRO A 151 22.86 -26.16 9.22
N GLU A 152 21.58 -26.00 9.57
CA GLU A 152 20.44 -26.03 8.65
C GLU A 152 20.54 -24.90 7.63
N MET A 153 20.80 -23.67 8.07
CA MET A 153 20.96 -22.55 7.17
C MET A 153 22.24 -22.65 6.34
N VAL A 154 23.35 -23.11 6.91
CA VAL A 154 24.59 -23.36 6.16
C VAL A 154 24.31 -24.33 5.01
N ARG A 155 23.61 -25.43 5.26
CA ARG A 155 23.21 -26.38 4.20
C ARG A 155 22.32 -25.73 3.15
N ALA A 156 21.35 -24.91 3.56
CA ALA A 156 20.43 -24.22 2.65
C ALA A 156 21.12 -23.17 1.77
N LEU A 157 22.13 -22.48 2.29
CA LEU A 157 22.88 -21.45 1.57
C LEU A 157 23.82 -22.04 0.52
N ILE A 158 24.53 -23.12 0.85
CA ILE A 158 25.54 -23.71 -0.04
C ILE A 158 24.97 -24.73 -1.03
N ASN A 159 23.79 -25.29 -0.76
CA ASN A 159 23.11 -26.25 -1.63
C ASN A 159 21.76 -25.69 -2.08
N ARG A 160 21.70 -25.09 -3.27
CA ARG A 160 20.45 -24.61 -3.88
C ARG A 160 19.82 -25.70 -4.75
N PRO A 161 18.82 -26.47 -4.28
CA PRO A 161 18.23 -27.56 -5.05
C PRO A 161 17.31 -27.06 -6.16
N ALA A 162 17.10 -27.89 -7.18
CA ALA A 162 15.93 -27.80 -8.05
C ALA A 162 14.72 -28.40 -7.31
N SER A 163 14.09 -27.62 -6.43
CA SER A 163 13.09 -28.12 -5.45
C SER A 163 11.90 -28.88 -6.02
N GLY A 164 11.56 -28.69 -7.30
CA GLY A 164 10.52 -29.48 -7.97
C GLY A 164 10.91 -30.94 -8.22
N ASN A 165 12.20 -31.22 -8.38
CA ASN A 165 12.73 -32.57 -8.66
C ASN A 165 13.41 -33.18 -7.43
N PHE A 166 14.20 -32.37 -6.72
CA PHE A 166 15.07 -32.80 -5.62
C PHE A 166 14.85 -31.93 -4.38
N PRO A 167 13.63 -31.92 -3.79
CA PRO A 167 13.41 -31.19 -2.56
C PRO A 167 14.29 -31.77 -1.43
N SER A 168 14.67 -30.90 -0.48
CA SER A 168 15.27 -31.36 0.77
C SER A 168 14.28 -32.25 1.53
N ALA A 169 14.79 -33.22 2.29
CA ALA A 169 13.98 -34.04 3.20
C ALA A 169 13.15 -33.18 4.18
N GLU A 170 13.68 -32.01 4.56
CA GLU A 170 13.05 -31.07 5.48
C GLU A 170 11.99 -30.15 4.85
N TRP A 171 11.81 -30.20 3.52
CA TRP A 171 11.01 -29.19 2.80
C TRP A 171 9.56 -29.12 3.28
N SER A 172 8.96 -30.28 3.55
CA SER A 172 7.59 -30.35 4.06
C SER A 172 7.45 -29.71 5.45
N HIS A 173 8.44 -29.88 6.33
CA HIS A 173 8.48 -29.26 7.64
C HIS A 173 8.61 -27.74 7.52
N ILE A 174 9.57 -27.27 6.70
CA ILE A 174 9.81 -25.84 6.46
C ILE A 174 8.54 -25.14 5.95
N LEU A 175 7.83 -25.74 5.00
CA LEU A 175 6.59 -25.16 4.48
C LEU A 175 5.50 -25.07 5.56
N ARG A 176 5.31 -26.12 6.36
CA ARG A 176 4.27 -26.18 7.41
C ARG A 176 4.55 -25.22 8.57
N THR A 177 5.80 -25.08 8.99
CA THR A 177 6.18 -24.22 10.12
C THR A 177 6.45 -22.77 9.72
N GLY A 178 6.78 -22.53 8.45
CA GLY A 178 6.99 -21.21 7.85
C GLY A 178 5.77 -20.69 7.09
N LEU A 179 5.80 -20.79 5.76
CA LEU A 179 4.85 -20.11 4.87
C LEU A 179 3.38 -20.50 5.13
N LEU A 180 3.09 -21.79 5.30
CA LEU A 180 1.71 -22.28 5.48
C LEU A 180 1.12 -21.92 6.85
N LYS A 181 1.93 -21.47 7.82
CA LYS A 181 1.44 -20.97 9.10
C LYS A 181 0.60 -19.69 8.95
N ALA A 182 0.87 -18.91 7.90
CA ALA A 182 0.14 -17.70 7.54
C ALA A 182 -0.71 -17.89 6.27
N ALA A 183 -1.04 -19.14 5.91
CA ALA A 183 -1.83 -19.45 4.73
C ALA A 183 -3.23 -18.81 4.79
N PRO A 184 -3.71 -18.20 3.69
CA PRO A 184 -5.10 -17.81 3.56
C PRO A 184 -6.04 -19.02 3.68
N LYS A 185 -7.28 -18.78 4.14
CA LYS A 185 -8.28 -19.85 4.30
C LYS A 185 -8.45 -20.62 2.99
N GLY A 186 -8.28 -21.94 3.05
CA GLY A 186 -8.42 -22.84 1.90
C GLY A 186 -7.17 -23.04 1.05
N LEU A 187 -6.07 -22.31 1.31
CA LEU A 187 -4.80 -22.45 0.58
C LEU A 187 -3.77 -23.27 1.37
N ASN A 188 -3.95 -24.58 1.39
CA ASN A 188 -3.15 -25.50 2.22
C ASN A 188 -1.93 -26.09 1.50
N GLN A 189 -1.53 -25.54 0.34
CA GLN A 189 -0.44 -26.03 -0.52
C GLN A 189 0.31 -24.87 -1.18
N VAL A 190 1.53 -25.12 -1.65
CA VAL A 190 2.47 -24.15 -2.28
C VAL A 190 2.97 -24.74 -3.59
#